data_AF-A0A8J4PRH6-F1
#
_entry.id   AF-A0A8J4PRH6-F1
#
_cell.length_a   1.000
_cell.length_b   1.000
_cell.length_c   1.000
_cell.angle_alpha   90.00
_cell.angle_beta   90.00
_cell.angle_gamma   90.00
#
_symmetry.space_group_name_H-M   'P 1'
#
loop_
_entity.id
_entity.type
_entity.pdbx_description
1 polymer ?
#
loop_
_entity_poly.entity_id
_entity_poly.type
_entity_poly.pdbx_seq_one_letter_code
_entity_poly.pdbx_strand_id
1 'polypeptide(L)'
;MYYLDNVENRSNEFKYTFSLPSKEQIKNLRPGELVKLIFTEDGISERMWVKITDIMIDDVDNCNRDNSSNNNNSCNNSDSEHVIQFEDHKDINQIENYRFFGNLDNKPFTLKSIVLGDKVEFHYYNILSIFNQSNQCTPIVGGLPSELKQMLDQRCLVSNLVASDKQPAGYIFREDPTFHLDSGWRIFQGDESDEYMKDRTNFQTIALGSVLNIDDSILPILSSPPDHYYEYDTKSRQWKELVN
;
A
#
# COMPACT_ATOMS: atom_id res chain seq x y z
N MET A 1 -6.59 4.79 22.26
CA MET A 1 -6.56 6.00 21.40
C MET A 1 -5.94 5.57 20.10
N TYR A 2 -6.64 5.77 19.00
CA TYR A 2 -6.17 5.35 17.69
C TYR A 2 -5.05 6.26 17.15
N TYR A 3 -4.32 5.77 16.15
CA TYR A 3 -3.50 6.58 15.26
C TYR A 3 -3.78 6.22 13.79
N LEU A 4 -3.36 7.08 12.87
CA LEU A 4 -3.43 6.84 11.42
C LEU A 4 -2.11 6.31 10.90
N ASP A 5 -2.15 5.23 10.13
CA ASP A 5 -0.92 4.68 9.57
C ASP A 5 -0.38 5.56 8.44
N ASN A 6 0.95 5.56 8.29
CA ASN A 6 1.61 6.06 7.11
C ASN A 6 1.60 4.99 6.01
N VAL A 7 0.86 5.23 4.94
CA VAL A 7 0.65 4.26 3.86
C VAL A 7 1.88 4.11 2.97
N GLU A 8 2.79 5.09 2.93
CA GLU A 8 4.06 4.99 2.22
C GLU A 8 4.99 3.99 2.92
N ASN A 9 5.04 4.01 4.26
CA ASN A 9 5.78 3.02 5.04
C ASN A 9 5.25 1.60 4.79
N ARG A 10 3.92 1.42 4.82
CA ARG A 10 3.30 0.11 4.51
C ARG A 10 3.55 -0.31 3.06
N SER A 11 3.59 0.64 2.14
CA SER A 11 3.86 0.36 0.72
C SER A 11 5.30 -0.08 0.49
N ASN A 12 6.26 0.45 1.24
CA ASN A 12 7.65 -0.02 1.22
C ASN A 12 7.80 -1.43 1.80
N GLU A 13 7.04 -1.75 2.86
CA GLU A 13 7.03 -3.09 3.48
C GLU A 13 6.37 -4.14 2.57
N PHE A 14 5.27 -3.79 1.90
CA PHE A 14 4.46 -4.71 1.08
C PHE A 14 4.44 -4.31 -0.39
N LYS A 15 5.63 -4.09 -0.94
CA LYS A 15 5.87 -3.44 -2.23
C LYS A 15 5.23 -4.10 -3.46
N TYR A 16 4.85 -5.38 -3.38
CA TYR A 16 4.19 -6.11 -4.47
C TYR A 16 2.67 -6.20 -4.34
N THR A 17 2.09 -5.79 -3.21
CA THR A 17 0.63 -5.90 -2.96
C THR A 17 -0.01 -4.60 -2.51
N PHE A 18 0.77 -3.54 -2.34
CA PHE A 18 0.31 -2.31 -1.73
C PHE A 18 0.44 -1.14 -2.72
N SER A 19 -0.64 -0.90 -3.45
CA SER A 19 -0.78 0.25 -4.34
C SER A 19 -1.32 1.47 -3.60
N LEU A 20 -0.95 2.65 -4.08
CA LEU A 20 -1.31 3.96 -3.53
C LEU A 20 -1.91 4.86 -4.63
N PRO A 21 -2.77 5.83 -4.29
CA PRO A 21 -3.11 6.92 -5.21
C PRO A 21 -1.86 7.68 -5.63
N SER A 22 -1.86 8.24 -6.83
CA SER A 22 -0.79 9.16 -7.24
C SER A 22 -0.89 10.49 -6.51
N LYS A 23 0.24 11.21 -6.40
CA LYS A 23 0.25 12.58 -5.88
C LYS A 23 -0.70 13.49 -6.67
N GLU A 24 -0.89 13.25 -7.96
CA GLU A 24 -1.83 14.00 -8.80
C GLU A 24 -3.30 13.71 -8.43
N GLN A 25 -3.65 12.44 -8.21
CA GLN A 25 -4.99 12.08 -7.73
C GLN A 25 -5.30 12.76 -6.39
N ILE A 26 -4.33 12.75 -5.46
CA ILE A 26 -4.52 13.37 -4.13
C ILE A 26 -4.65 14.90 -4.24
N LYS A 27 -3.87 15.58 -5.09
CA LYS A 27 -3.99 17.03 -5.32
C LYS A 27 -5.35 17.45 -5.89
N ASN A 28 -5.99 16.54 -6.62
CA ASN A 28 -7.30 16.78 -7.21
C ASN A 28 -8.46 16.55 -6.22
N LEU A 29 -8.18 16.11 -4.98
CA LEU A 29 -9.22 15.90 -3.98
C LEU A 29 -9.95 17.19 -3.61
N ARG A 30 -11.25 17.07 -3.32
CA ARG A 30 -12.13 18.18 -2.93
C ARG A 30 -12.98 17.82 -1.71
N PRO A 31 -13.43 18.81 -0.92
CA PRO A 31 -14.51 18.63 0.04
C PRO A 31 -15.71 17.89 -0.56
N GLY A 32 -16.23 16.92 0.18
CA GLY A 32 -17.32 16.04 -0.23
C GLY A 32 -16.86 14.67 -0.76
N GLU A 33 -15.61 14.52 -1.18
CA GLU A 33 -15.07 13.24 -1.65
C GLU A 33 -14.70 12.31 -0.50
N LEU A 34 -14.64 11.01 -0.80
CA LEU A 34 -14.35 9.95 0.15
C LEU A 34 -12.94 9.40 -0.07
N VAL A 35 -12.17 9.36 1.01
CA VAL A 35 -10.86 8.71 1.06
C VAL A 35 -10.86 7.60 2.09
N LYS A 36 -10.08 6.56 1.84
CA LYS A 36 -9.89 5.47 2.79
C LYS A 36 -8.59 5.69 3.53
N LEU A 37 -8.64 5.59 4.85
CA LEU A 37 -7.46 5.64 5.73
C LEU A 37 -7.33 4.30 6.47
N ILE A 38 -6.19 4.12 7.14
CA ILE A 38 -5.96 2.98 8.04
C ILE A 38 -5.86 3.54 9.45
N PHE A 39 -6.78 3.12 10.32
CA PHE A 39 -6.81 3.47 11.73
C PHE A 39 -6.31 2.28 12.53
N THR A 40 -5.42 2.51 13.49
CA THR A 40 -4.86 1.45 14.33
C THR A 40 -5.04 1.78 15.81
N GLU A 41 -5.57 0.84 16.58
CA GLU A 41 -5.74 0.91 18.04
C GLU A 41 -5.34 -0.44 18.65
N ASP A 42 -4.45 -0.43 19.65
CA ASP A 42 -4.02 -1.64 20.37
C ASP A 42 -3.56 -2.79 19.45
N GLY A 43 -2.88 -2.44 18.35
CA GLY A 43 -2.38 -3.39 17.35
C GLY A 43 -3.43 -3.89 16.35
N ILE A 44 -4.69 -3.47 16.48
CA ILE A 44 -5.77 -3.80 15.56
C ILE A 44 -5.91 -2.66 14.55
N SER A 45 -5.78 -2.97 13.26
CA SER A 45 -5.97 -2.00 12.18
C SER A 45 -7.30 -2.19 11.46
N GLU A 46 -7.99 -1.09 11.16
CA GLU A 46 -9.18 -1.06 10.31
C GLU A 46 -9.05 -0.04 9.17
N ARG A 47 -9.58 -0.40 8.00
CA ARG A 47 -9.59 0.47 6.82
C ARG A 47 -10.96 1.13 6.70
N MET A 48 -11.02 2.42 6.94
CA MET A 48 -12.29 3.15 7.08
C MET A 48 -12.35 4.34 6.14
N TRP A 49 -13.56 4.69 5.72
CA TRP A 49 -13.84 5.81 4.84
C TRP A 49 -13.99 7.10 5.65
N VAL A 50 -13.41 8.17 5.15
CA VAL A 50 -13.52 9.53 5.68
C VAL A 50 -14.00 10.42 4.55
N LYS A 51 -15.09 11.16 4.79
CA LYS A 51 -15.58 12.18 3.87
C LYS A 51 -14.86 13.49 4.16
N ILE A 52 -14.13 13.99 3.18
CA ILE A 52 -13.39 15.25 3.29
C ILE A 52 -14.39 16.38 3.53
N THR A 53 -14.17 17.17 4.58
CA THR A 53 -14.93 18.40 4.84
C THR A 53 -14.13 19.62 4.41
N ASP A 54 -12.82 19.63 4.65
CA ASP A 54 -11.96 20.78 4.43
C ASP A 54 -10.55 20.35 4.04
N ILE A 55 -9.85 21.21 3.29
CA ILE A 55 -8.45 21.04 2.93
C ILE A 55 -7.75 22.38 3.19
N MET A 56 -6.72 22.36 4.03
CA MET A 56 -5.88 23.52 4.35
C MET A 56 -4.49 23.32 3.79
N ILE A 57 -3.79 24.42 3.50
CA ILE A 57 -2.38 24.42 3.11
C ILE A 57 -1.62 25.18 4.18
N ASP A 58 -0.58 24.56 4.72
CA ASP A 58 0.34 25.25 5.61
C ASP A 58 1.19 26.23 4.79
N ASP A 59 1.03 27.52 5.04
CA ASP A 59 1.85 28.56 4.42
C ASP A 59 3.31 28.38 4.83
N VAL A 60 4.18 28.13 3.85
CA VAL A 60 5.65 28.06 4.05
C VAL A 60 6.27 29.46 4.21
N ASP A 61 5.50 30.53 3.95
CA ASP A 61 6.01 31.89 3.92
C ASP A 61 5.47 32.75 5.07
N ASN A 62 6.08 32.62 6.26
CA ASN A 62 6.03 33.72 7.24
C ASN A 62 7.29 33.89 8.11
N CYS A 63 8.48 33.72 7.51
CA CYS A 63 9.74 34.05 8.19
C CYS A 63 10.60 35.14 7.52
N ASN A 64 10.12 35.88 6.52
CA ASN A 64 10.91 36.94 5.87
C ASN A 64 10.15 38.23 5.53
N ARG A 65 9.15 38.62 6.33
CA ARG A 65 8.44 39.90 6.16
C ARG A 65 8.43 40.85 7.36
N ASP A 66 9.40 40.74 8.27
CA ASP A 66 9.62 41.78 9.27
C ASP A 66 11.08 42.21 9.30
N ASN A 67 11.46 43.11 8.38
CA ASN A 67 12.51 44.11 8.59
C ASN A 67 12.39 45.24 7.55
N SER A 68 11.30 46.00 7.62
CA SER A 68 11.29 47.39 7.17
C SER A 68 10.24 48.19 7.94
N SER A 69 10.71 48.87 8.98
CA SER A 69 10.32 50.20 9.46
C SER A 69 8.82 50.57 9.67
N ASN A 70 8.58 50.94 10.95
CA ASN A 70 7.86 52.14 11.42
C ASN A 70 6.32 52.13 11.58
N ASN A 71 5.92 52.25 12.86
CA ASN A 71 4.90 53.15 13.42
C ASN A 71 3.60 53.41 12.61
N ASN A 72 2.48 52.84 13.07
CA ASN A 72 1.43 53.57 13.80
C ASN A 72 0.19 52.69 14.07
N ASN A 73 -0.43 52.94 15.24
CA ASN A 73 -1.74 52.50 15.74
C ASN A 73 -2.78 52.01 14.72
N SER A 74 -3.38 50.84 14.97
CA SER A 74 -4.81 50.70 15.35
C SER A 74 -5.16 49.22 15.46
N CYS A 75 -5.81 48.84 16.55
CA CYS A 75 -6.42 47.53 16.72
C CYS A 75 -7.39 47.24 15.56
N ASN A 76 -7.34 46.02 15.02
CA ASN A 76 -8.50 45.27 14.54
C ASN A 76 -8.11 43.79 14.44
N ASN A 77 -8.78 42.96 15.25
CA ASN A 77 -8.80 41.51 15.09
C ASN A 77 -9.50 41.17 13.78
N SER A 78 -8.83 40.38 12.93
CA SER A 78 -9.52 39.56 11.95
C SER A 78 -8.71 38.30 11.74
N ASP A 79 -9.19 37.20 12.30
CA ASP A 79 -8.78 35.84 11.96
C ASP A 79 -8.96 35.65 10.45
N SER A 80 -7.85 35.60 9.70
CA SER A 80 -7.86 35.31 8.28
C SER A 80 -7.63 33.81 8.08
N GLU A 81 -8.70 33.02 8.21
CA GLU A 81 -8.76 31.66 7.67
C GLU A 81 -8.93 31.76 6.15
N HIS A 82 -7.86 31.53 5.40
CA HIS A 82 -7.92 31.53 3.93
C HIS A 82 -8.51 30.20 3.41
N VAL A 83 -9.81 30.22 3.10
CA VAL A 83 -10.47 29.19 2.29
C VAL A 83 -10.11 29.43 0.83
N ILE A 84 -9.44 28.47 0.19
CA ILE A 84 -8.93 28.63 -1.18
C ILE A 84 -10.05 28.46 -2.22
N GLN A 85 -10.06 29.34 -3.23
CA GLN A 85 -10.74 29.14 -4.51
C GLN A 85 -9.83 28.32 -5.44
N PHE A 86 -10.31 27.18 -5.93
CA PHE A 86 -9.53 26.05 -6.49
C PHE A 86 -8.73 26.26 -7.80
N GLU A 87 -8.42 27.49 -8.23
CA GLU A 87 -7.87 27.72 -9.59
C GLU A 87 -6.36 28.06 -9.69
N ASP A 88 -5.64 28.45 -8.63
CA ASP A 88 -4.38 29.21 -8.84
C ASP A 88 -3.02 28.58 -8.46
N HIS A 89 -2.91 27.32 -8.02
CA HIS A 89 -1.59 26.78 -7.65
C HIS A 89 -1.18 25.53 -8.45
N LYS A 90 -0.64 25.80 -9.64
CA LYS A 90 0.02 24.86 -10.55
C LYS A 90 1.52 24.66 -10.26
N ASP A 91 1.99 24.85 -9.02
CA ASP A 91 3.39 24.57 -8.69
C ASP A 91 3.60 23.20 -8.04
N ILE A 92 4.43 22.43 -8.72
CA ILE A 92 4.76 21.03 -8.46
C ILE A 92 5.71 20.98 -7.26
N ASN A 93 5.17 20.80 -6.04
CA ASN A 93 5.76 20.04 -4.89
C ASN A 93 5.05 20.22 -3.53
N GLN A 94 3.95 20.98 -3.43
CA GLN A 94 3.41 21.41 -2.13
C GLN A 94 2.42 20.47 -1.42
N ILE A 95 2.23 19.23 -1.88
CA ILE A 95 1.23 18.33 -1.26
C ILE A 95 1.58 17.97 0.20
N GLU A 96 2.85 18.10 0.56
CA GLU A 96 3.35 17.88 1.93
C GLU A 96 2.78 18.89 2.92
N ASN A 97 2.40 20.08 2.42
CA ASN A 97 1.79 21.13 3.21
C ASN A 97 0.27 20.97 3.35
N TYR A 98 -0.33 19.98 2.69
CA TYR A 98 -1.77 19.81 2.72
C TYR A 98 -2.18 19.11 4.02
N ARG A 99 -3.12 19.74 4.72
CA ARG A 99 -3.83 19.16 5.87
C ARG A 99 -5.28 18.94 5.47
N PHE A 100 -5.72 17.69 5.57
CA PHE A 100 -7.08 17.30 5.25
C PHE A 100 -7.87 17.10 6.54
N PHE A 101 -9.12 17.55 6.52
CA PHE A 101 -10.07 17.32 7.58
C PHE A 101 -11.29 16.62 7.01
N GLY A 102 -11.89 15.71 7.78
CA GLY A 102 -13.09 15.03 7.36
C GLY A 102 -13.82 14.35 8.49
N ASN A 103 -14.98 13.77 8.17
CA ASN A 103 -15.78 12.99 9.10
C ASN A 103 -15.73 11.52 8.73
N LEU A 104 -15.58 10.64 9.73
CA LEU A 104 -15.65 9.19 9.53
C LEU A 104 -17.02 8.81 8.94
N ASP A 105 -17.02 8.09 7.83
CA ASP A 105 -18.21 7.79 7.01
C ASP A 105 -18.71 6.34 7.20
N ASN A 106 -18.02 5.51 7.98
CA ASN A 106 -18.47 4.18 8.33
C ASN A 106 -18.34 3.88 9.83
N LYS A 107 -19.14 2.93 10.31
CA LYS A 107 -19.06 2.43 11.70
C LYS A 107 -17.81 1.56 11.84
N PRO A 108 -16.95 1.82 12.84
CA PRO A 108 -15.88 0.90 13.20
C PRO A 108 -16.43 -0.46 13.58
N PHE A 109 -15.67 -1.52 13.29
CA PHE A 109 -16.05 -2.88 13.62
C PHE A 109 -15.56 -3.29 15.03
N THR A 110 -14.31 -2.95 15.34
CA THR A 110 -13.55 -3.36 16.53
C THR A 110 -13.03 -2.18 17.31
N LEU A 111 -12.58 -1.13 16.62
CA LEU A 111 -12.02 0.08 17.24
C LEU A 111 -13.06 0.76 18.13
N LYS A 112 -12.66 1.16 19.34
CA LYS A 112 -13.58 1.69 20.36
C LYS A 112 -13.42 3.18 20.60
N SER A 113 -12.24 3.74 20.32
CA SER A 113 -11.95 5.16 20.57
C SER A 113 -12.38 6.11 19.47
N ILE A 114 -12.98 5.63 18.40
CA ILE A 114 -13.54 6.42 17.32
C ILE A 114 -14.94 5.90 16.99
N VAL A 115 -15.85 6.78 16.56
CA VAL A 115 -17.21 6.43 16.16
C VAL A 115 -17.58 7.11 14.84
N LEU A 116 -18.64 6.60 14.19
CA LEU A 116 -19.19 7.19 12.97
C LEU A 116 -19.47 8.69 13.16
N GLY A 117 -19.00 9.51 12.22
CA GLY A 117 -19.16 10.97 12.24
C GLY A 117 -18.07 11.73 12.99
N ASP A 118 -17.15 11.05 13.68
CA ASP A 118 -16.02 11.72 14.34
C ASP A 118 -15.15 12.47 13.33
N LYS A 119 -14.65 13.62 13.75
CA LYS A 119 -13.71 14.44 12.98
C LYS A 119 -12.33 13.79 12.98
N VAL A 120 -11.70 13.78 11.82
CA VAL A 120 -10.37 13.21 11.58
C VAL A 120 -9.53 14.23 10.82
N GLU A 121 -8.35 14.54 11.36
CA GLU A 121 -7.28 15.25 10.67
C GLU A 121 -6.30 14.24 10.08
N PHE A 122 -5.86 14.44 8.85
CA PHE A 122 -4.95 13.53 8.16
C PHE A 122 -4.14 14.23 7.07
N HIS A 123 -3.06 13.57 6.65
CA HIS A 123 -2.17 14.06 5.59
C HIS A 123 -2.22 13.16 4.36
N TYR A 124 -1.58 13.61 3.28
CA TYR A 124 -1.50 12.85 2.03
C TYR A 124 -0.94 11.42 2.23
N TYR A 125 0.03 11.25 3.12
CA TYR A 125 0.65 9.95 3.44
C TYR A 125 -0.24 9.05 4.33
N ASN A 126 -1.46 9.46 4.67
CA ASN A 126 -2.45 8.60 5.33
C ASN A 126 -3.49 8.05 4.33
N ILE A 127 -3.54 8.55 3.10
CA ILE A 127 -4.59 8.24 2.12
C ILE A 127 -4.27 6.93 1.40
N LEU A 128 -4.96 5.86 1.78
CA LEU A 128 -4.82 4.52 1.20
C LEU A 128 -5.48 4.38 -0.17
N SER A 129 -6.66 4.96 -0.35
CA SER A 129 -7.41 4.88 -1.60
C SER A 129 -8.42 6.01 -1.72
N ILE A 130 -8.80 6.35 -2.94
CA ILE A 130 -9.82 7.36 -3.22
C ILE A 130 -11.06 6.64 -3.78
N PHE A 131 -12.24 7.01 -3.30
CA PHE A 131 -13.49 6.38 -3.75
C PHE A 131 -13.68 6.56 -5.26
N ASN A 132 -14.09 5.49 -5.95
CA ASN A 132 -14.26 5.44 -7.41
C ASN A 132 -13.00 5.77 -8.24
N GLN A 133 -11.80 5.67 -7.66
CA GLN A 133 -10.55 5.81 -8.40
C GLN A 133 -9.63 4.61 -8.13
N SER A 134 -9.02 4.07 -9.18
CA SER A 134 -7.97 3.07 -9.04
C SER A 134 -6.68 3.75 -8.57
N ASN A 135 -5.95 3.08 -7.67
CA ASN A 135 -4.61 3.51 -7.27
C ASN A 135 -3.64 3.45 -8.46
N GLN A 136 -2.83 4.49 -8.65
CA GLN A 136 -1.94 4.65 -9.81
C GLN A 136 -0.46 4.52 -9.49
N CYS A 137 -0.09 4.44 -8.21
CA CYS A 137 1.29 4.30 -7.76
C CYS A 137 1.52 2.94 -7.09
N THR A 138 2.64 2.31 -7.43
CA THR A 138 3.10 1.04 -6.85
C THR A 138 4.63 1.10 -6.81
N PRO A 139 5.28 1.08 -5.62
CA PRO A 139 6.68 1.47 -5.48
C PRO A 139 7.68 0.66 -6.33
N ILE A 140 7.44 -0.64 -6.53
CA ILE A 140 8.37 -1.53 -7.24
C ILE A 140 7.89 -1.92 -8.64
N VAL A 141 6.58 -1.85 -8.88
CA VAL A 141 5.97 -2.20 -10.16
C VAL A 141 6.42 -1.25 -11.27
N GLY A 142 6.86 -0.03 -10.98
CA GLY A 142 7.40 0.89 -11.99
C GLY A 142 8.52 0.28 -12.86
N GLY A 143 9.38 -0.56 -12.28
CA GLY A 143 10.49 -1.22 -12.96
C GLY A 143 10.22 -2.63 -13.45
N LEU A 144 9.07 -3.23 -13.12
CA LEU A 144 8.74 -4.59 -13.58
C LEU A 144 8.19 -4.56 -15.02
N PRO A 145 8.52 -5.55 -15.86
CA PRO A 145 7.80 -5.82 -17.10
C PRO A 145 6.30 -5.94 -16.88
N SER A 146 5.50 -5.43 -17.82
CA SER A 146 4.02 -5.39 -17.73
C SER A 146 3.39 -6.77 -17.51
N GLU A 147 4.02 -7.82 -18.01
CA GLU A 147 3.63 -9.20 -17.86
C GLU A 147 3.73 -9.62 -16.39
N LEU A 148 4.84 -9.31 -15.71
CA LEU A 148 5.01 -9.61 -14.29
C LEU A 148 4.04 -8.80 -13.42
N LYS A 149 3.70 -7.56 -13.79
CA LYS A 149 2.69 -6.75 -13.07
C LYS A 149 1.34 -7.45 -13.04
N GLN A 150 0.91 -8.00 -14.18
CA GLN A 150 -0.36 -8.71 -14.32
C GLN A 150 -0.36 -10.02 -13.53
N MET A 151 0.81 -10.63 -13.34
CA MET A 151 0.94 -11.86 -12.55
C MET A 151 0.85 -11.63 -11.04
N LEU A 152 1.13 -10.43 -10.52
CA LEU A 152 1.12 -10.18 -9.07
C LEU A 152 -0.22 -10.54 -8.41
N ASP A 153 -1.32 -10.29 -9.13
CA ASP A 153 -2.68 -10.60 -8.68
C ASP A 153 -3.14 -12.03 -9.01
N GLN A 154 -2.34 -12.82 -9.73
CA GLN A 154 -2.61 -14.25 -9.91
C GLN A 154 -2.33 -15.03 -8.62
N ARG A 155 -2.96 -16.19 -8.49
CA ARG A 155 -2.87 -17.08 -7.35
C ARG A 155 -1.83 -18.17 -7.58
N CYS A 156 -1.09 -18.53 -6.55
CA CYS A 156 -0.18 -19.66 -6.53
C CYS A 156 -0.48 -20.55 -5.31
N LEU A 157 -0.12 -21.83 -5.39
CA LEU A 157 -0.12 -22.72 -4.23
C LEU A 157 1.20 -22.57 -3.50
N VAL A 158 1.15 -22.40 -2.19
CA VAL A 158 2.33 -22.15 -1.36
C VAL A 158 2.24 -22.98 -0.08
N SER A 159 3.32 -23.62 0.34
CA SER A 159 3.38 -24.30 1.64
C SER A 159 3.31 -23.31 2.80
N ASN A 160 2.77 -23.73 3.95
CA ASN A 160 2.69 -22.88 5.14
C ASN A 160 4.07 -22.56 5.73
N LEU A 161 5.09 -23.39 5.48
CA LEU A 161 6.47 -23.06 5.86
C LEU A 161 6.91 -21.74 5.19
N VAL A 162 6.56 -21.54 3.93
CA VAL A 162 6.84 -20.27 3.23
C VAL A 162 5.80 -19.20 3.59
N ALA A 163 4.51 -19.50 3.42
CA ALA A 163 3.44 -18.51 3.51
C ALA A 163 3.22 -17.97 4.94
N SER A 164 3.22 -18.85 5.93
CA SER A 164 2.94 -18.52 7.34
C SER A 164 4.22 -18.31 8.13
N ASP A 165 5.16 -19.25 8.06
CA ASP A 165 6.36 -19.27 8.89
C ASP A 165 7.51 -18.43 8.30
N LYS A 166 7.28 -17.83 7.12
CA LYS A 166 8.19 -16.94 6.42
C LYS A 166 9.57 -17.55 6.15
N GLN A 167 9.63 -18.87 5.98
CA GLN A 167 10.84 -19.56 5.53
C GLN A 167 11.12 -19.22 4.06
N PRO A 168 12.39 -19.15 3.64
CA PRO A 168 12.73 -18.93 2.24
C PRO A 168 12.22 -20.07 1.36
N ALA A 169 11.85 -19.75 0.13
CA ALA A 169 11.50 -20.79 -0.83
C ALA A 169 12.77 -21.52 -1.28
N GLY A 170 12.68 -22.84 -1.39
CA GLY A 170 13.81 -23.68 -1.83
C GLY A 170 13.48 -24.58 -3.01
N TYR A 171 12.20 -24.87 -3.25
CA TYR A 171 11.74 -25.66 -4.38
C TYR A 171 10.48 -25.06 -4.98
N ILE A 172 10.49 -24.83 -6.30
CA ILE A 172 9.41 -24.17 -7.03
C ILE A 172 9.22 -24.85 -8.37
N PHE A 173 7.96 -25.03 -8.78
CA PHE A 173 7.66 -25.47 -10.13
C PHE A 173 6.36 -24.86 -10.64
N ARG A 174 6.16 -24.93 -11.96
CA ARG A 174 4.96 -24.41 -12.63
C ARG A 174 4.20 -25.52 -13.33
N GLU A 175 2.93 -25.66 -12.99
CA GLU A 175 1.97 -26.55 -13.65
C GLU A 175 1.03 -25.75 -14.57
N ASP A 176 0.22 -26.46 -15.34
CA ASP A 176 -0.91 -25.85 -16.04
C ASP A 176 -1.90 -25.22 -15.03
N PRO A 177 -2.35 -23.97 -15.28
CA PRO A 177 -3.40 -23.34 -14.50
C PRO A 177 -4.68 -24.17 -14.42
N THR A 178 -5.22 -24.31 -13.22
CA THR A 178 -6.46 -25.07 -12.96
C THR A 178 -7.72 -24.20 -12.92
N PHE A 179 -7.58 -22.89 -12.81
CA PHE A 179 -8.67 -21.90 -12.84
C PHE A 179 -8.18 -20.55 -13.37
N HIS A 180 -9.11 -19.63 -13.69
CA HIS A 180 -8.81 -18.34 -14.36
C HIS A 180 -7.72 -17.48 -13.68
N LEU A 181 -7.61 -17.53 -12.36
CA LEU A 181 -6.60 -16.78 -11.61
C LEU A 181 -5.43 -17.65 -11.14
N ASP A 182 -5.38 -18.94 -11.46
CA ASP A 182 -4.23 -19.80 -11.14
C ASP A 182 -3.06 -19.41 -12.04
N SER A 183 -1.94 -19.06 -11.42
CA SER A 183 -0.69 -18.77 -12.15
C SER A 183 0.01 -20.05 -12.63
N GLY A 184 -0.35 -21.20 -12.05
CA GLY A 184 0.36 -22.47 -12.21
C GLY A 184 1.51 -22.66 -11.23
N TRP A 185 1.97 -21.61 -10.53
CA TRP A 185 3.10 -21.73 -9.61
C TRP A 185 2.75 -22.52 -8.36
N ARG A 186 3.69 -23.39 -7.96
CA ARG A 186 3.70 -24.18 -6.73
C ARG A 186 5.01 -23.91 -6.02
N ILE A 187 4.94 -23.42 -4.78
CA ILE A 187 6.09 -22.84 -4.07
C ILE A 187 6.25 -23.49 -2.69
N PHE A 188 7.44 -24.01 -2.41
CA PHE A 188 7.76 -24.81 -1.24
C PHE A 188 9.09 -24.39 -0.62
N GLN A 189 9.31 -24.74 0.65
CA GLN A 189 10.60 -24.59 1.30
C GLN A 189 11.61 -25.62 0.76
N GLY A 190 11.15 -26.80 0.34
CA GLY A 190 11.94 -27.83 -0.34
C GLY A 190 12.16 -29.09 0.49
N ASP A 191 12.11 -29.00 1.83
CA ASP A 191 12.31 -30.13 2.75
C ASP A 191 11.01 -30.54 3.48
N GLU A 192 9.83 -30.23 2.92
CA GLU A 192 8.55 -30.71 3.42
C GLU A 192 8.51 -32.25 3.49
N SER A 193 8.10 -32.82 4.64
CA SER A 193 8.01 -34.27 4.80
C SER A 193 6.83 -34.89 4.03
N ASP A 194 6.89 -36.19 3.75
CA ASP A 194 5.78 -36.92 3.12
C ASP A 194 4.46 -36.80 3.90
N GLU A 195 4.51 -36.80 5.24
CA GLU A 195 3.33 -36.56 6.08
C GLU A 195 2.79 -35.14 5.91
N TYR A 196 3.69 -34.14 5.84
CA TYR A 196 3.31 -32.74 5.62
C TYR A 196 2.61 -32.56 4.28
N MET A 197 3.15 -33.16 3.22
CA MET A 197 2.64 -33.07 1.85
C MET A 197 1.26 -33.69 1.65
N LYS A 198 0.86 -34.63 2.52
CA LYS A 198 -0.45 -35.30 2.45
C LYS A 198 -1.59 -34.47 3.03
N ASP A 199 -1.30 -33.49 3.89
CA ASP A 199 -2.31 -32.67 4.53
C ASP A 199 -2.53 -31.36 3.76
N ARG A 200 -3.71 -31.21 3.15
CA ARG A 200 -4.07 -30.02 2.38
C ARG A 200 -4.12 -28.74 3.21
N THR A 201 -4.28 -28.83 4.54
CA THR A 201 -4.29 -27.68 5.43
C THR A 201 -2.92 -27.03 5.59
N ASN A 202 -1.86 -27.72 5.17
CA ASN A 202 -0.50 -27.22 5.13
C ASN A 202 -0.20 -26.30 3.93
N PHE A 203 -1.18 -26.04 3.07
CA PHE A 203 -1.01 -25.21 1.88
C PHE A 203 -2.02 -24.07 1.84
N GLN A 204 -1.61 -22.98 1.21
CA GLN A 204 -2.46 -21.83 0.95
C GLN A 204 -2.44 -21.46 -0.53
N THR A 205 -3.55 -20.90 -0.98
CA THR A 205 -3.66 -20.27 -2.30
C THR A 205 -3.65 -18.75 -2.11
N ILE A 206 -2.50 -18.11 -2.36
CA ILE A 206 -2.29 -16.67 -2.13
C ILE A 206 -1.87 -15.95 -3.40
N ALA A 207 -1.90 -14.62 -3.39
CA ALA A 207 -1.43 -13.83 -4.52
C ALA A 207 0.10 -13.97 -4.68
N LEU A 208 0.59 -14.02 -5.93
CA LEU A 208 2.03 -14.07 -6.19
C LEU A 208 2.75 -12.87 -5.58
N GLY A 209 2.15 -11.68 -5.62
CA GLY A 209 2.69 -10.50 -4.94
C GLY A 209 2.88 -10.72 -3.43
N SER A 210 2.01 -11.51 -2.79
CA SER A 210 2.16 -11.83 -1.36
C SER A 210 3.38 -12.71 -1.10
N VAL A 211 3.71 -13.63 -2.01
CA VAL A 211 4.94 -14.44 -1.92
C VAL A 211 6.17 -13.57 -2.16
N LEU A 212 6.14 -12.68 -3.15
CA LEU A 212 7.25 -11.77 -3.43
C LEU A 212 7.54 -10.80 -2.28
N ASN A 213 6.55 -10.46 -1.45
CA ASN A 213 6.81 -9.71 -0.21
C ASN A 213 7.58 -10.55 0.84
N ILE A 214 7.60 -11.88 0.73
CA ILE A 214 8.32 -12.81 1.61
C ILE A 214 9.70 -13.12 1.01
N ASP A 215 9.74 -13.50 -0.26
CA ASP A 215 10.95 -13.90 -0.98
C ASP A 215 10.86 -13.44 -2.44
N ASP A 216 11.51 -12.32 -2.76
CA ASP A 216 11.57 -11.78 -4.12
C ASP A 216 12.72 -12.36 -4.97
N SER A 217 13.50 -13.30 -4.42
CA SER A 217 14.57 -13.98 -5.18
C SER A 217 14.02 -14.81 -6.34
N ILE A 218 12.72 -15.16 -6.29
CA ILE A 218 12.01 -15.95 -7.31
C ILE A 218 11.65 -15.13 -8.54
N LEU A 219 11.73 -13.79 -8.47
CA LEU A 219 11.28 -12.90 -9.54
C LEU A 219 11.88 -13.22 -10.93
N PRO A 220 13.18 -13.59 -11.07
CA PRO A 220 13.78 -13.93 -12.35
C PRO A 220 13.16 -15.17 -13.04
N ILE A 221 12.59 -16.10 -12.27
CA ILE A 221 12.05 -17.36 -12.81
C ILE A 221 10.54 -17.32 -13.04
N LEU A 222 9.83 -16.28 -12.57
CA LEU A 222 8.36 -16.19 -12.71
C LEU A 222 7.86 -16.13 -14.15
N SER A 223 8.74 -15.79 -15.09
CA SER A 223 8.43 -15.73 -16.53
C SER A 223 8.39 -17.10 -17.21
N SER A 224 8.92 -18.15 -16.57
CA SER A 224 9.03 -19.49 -17.16
C SER A 224 7.65 -20.13 -17.39
N PRO A 225 7.42 -20.84 -18.50
CA PRO A 225 6.14 -21.49 -18.78
C PRO A 225 5.91 -22.70 -17.86
N PRO A 226 4.73 -23.35 -17.92
CA PRO A 226 4.52 -24.65 -17.29
C PRO A 226 5.62 -25.68 -17.63
N ASP A 227 5.71 -26.73 -16.82
CA ASP A 227 6.69 -27.82 -16.89
C ASP A 227 8.15 -27.40 -16.62
N HIS A 228 8.34 -26.31 -15.87
CA HIS A 228 9.66 -25.88 -15.38
C HIS A 228 9.75 -26.06 -13.86
N TYR A 229 10.92 -26.52 -13.41
CA TYR A 229 11.21 -26.87 -12.03
C TYR A 229 12.50 -26.18 -11.60
N TYR A 230 12.53 -25.64 -10.40
CA TYR A 230 13.66 -24.89 -9.87
C TYR A 230 13.95 -25.30 -8.42
N GLU A 231 15.24 -25.42 -8.12
CA GLU A 231 15.75 -25.56 -6.75
C GLU A 231 16.68 -24.39 -6.44
N TYR A 232 16.60 -23.87 -5.22
CA TYR A 232 17.49 -22.80 -4.79
C TYR A 232 18.84 -23.37 -4.32
N ASP A 233 19.92 -23.09 -5.05
CA ASP A 233 21.26 -23.49 -4.65
C ASP A 233 21.83 -22.48 -3.64
N THR A 234 21.87 -22.87 -2.37
CA THR A 234 22.42 -22.06 -1.27
C THR A 234 23.89 -21.70 -1.44
N LYS A 235 24.68 -22.50 -2.19
CA LYS A 235 26.11 -22.23 -2.41
C LYS A 235 26.32 -21.10 -3.42
N SER A 236 25.62 -21.16 -4.55
CA SER A 236 25.70 -20.11 -5.58
C SER A 236 24.75 -18.94 -5.33
N ARG A 237 23.78 -19.09 -4.40
CA ARG A 237 22.70 -18.14 -4.10
C ARG A 237 21.87 -17.81 -5.35
N GLN A 238 21.55 -18.85 -6.11
CA GLN A 238 20.82 -18.74 -7.37
C GLN A 238 19.83 -19.89 -7.51
N TRP A 239 18.70 -19.59 -8.16
CA TRP A 239 17.77 -20.60 -8.63
C TRP A 239 18.40 -21.38 -9.78
N LYS A 240 18.40 -22.71 -9.67
CA LYS A 240 18.83 -23.63 -10.72
C LYS A 240 17.63 -24.34 -11.28
N GLU A 241 17.50 -24.29 -12.59
CA GLU A 241 16.52 -25.10 -13.29
C GLU A 241 16.91 -26.57 -13.21
N LEU A 242 15.96 -27.41 -12.80
CA LEU A 242 16.11 -28.85 -12.83
C LEU A 242 15.69 -29.33 -14.22
N VAL A 243 16.67 -29.77 -15.00
CA VAL A 243 16.42 -30.35 -16.32
C VAL A 243 16.03 -31.81 -16.11
N ASN A 244 14.82 -32.18 -16.54
CA ASN A 244 14.40 -33.57 -16.66
C ASN A 244 15.14 -34.28 -17.81
#